data_AF-E2BJL4-F1
#
_entry.id   AF-E2BJL4-F1
#
_cell.length_a   1.000
_cell.length_b   1.000
_cell.length_c   1.000
_cell.angle_alpha   90.00
_cell.angle_beta   90.00
_cell.angle_gamma   90.00
#
_symmetry.space_group_name_H-M   'P 1'
#
loop_
_entity.id
_entity.type
_entity.pdbx_description
1 polymer ?
#
loop_
_entity_poly.entity_id
_entity_poly.type
_entity_poly.pdbx_seq_one_letter_code
_entity_poly.pdbx_strand_id
1 'polypeptide(L)'
;MQIGLRASKDRTTFEPTIKLSGNTSTGIQFDFATWEKFKEYERMKHVGDYLHSVIRVVPEPAHINDMTITFTTVYGVRIMVSENTKTAKANTASKKMPIDSSQAQQPPTKKRKVYTVNIVMQTSFDGLELITKCSDAQCEQLQSFAKLVNDCARFLVTEIELRLPKKYLQRTCQNRPEPI
;
A
#
# COMPACT_ATOMS: atom_id res chain seq x y z
N MET A 1 -10.87 -10.14 -4.61
CA MET A 1 -9.58 -9.66 -5.16
C MET A 1 -9.88 -8.54 -6.13
N GLN A 2 -9.12 -7.44 -6.06
CA GLN A 2 -9.24 -6.31 -6.96
C GLN A 2 -7.85 -5.91 -7.42
N ILE A 3 -7.68 -5.64 -8.71
CA ILE A 3 -6.41 -5.21 -9.29
C ILE A 3 -6.68 -3.95 -10.09
N GLY A 4 -5.80 -2.96 -9.96
CA GLY A 4 -5.98 -1.68 -10.62
C GLY A 4 -4.67 -0.94 -10.78
N LEU A 5 -4.77 0.28 -11.28
CA LEU A 5 -3.64 1.20 -11.38
C LEU A 5 -3.71 2.25 -10.28
N ARG A 6 -2.53 2.58 -9.75
CA ARG A 6 -2.33 3.68 -8.82
C ARG A 6 -1.33 4.65 -9.44
N ALA A 7 -1.59 5.95 -9.33
CA ALA A 7 -0.59 6.95 -9.68
C ALA A 7 0.61 6.84 -8.73
N SER A 8 1.82 6.97 -9.28
CA SER A 8 3.05 7.07 -8.52
C SER A 8 3.03 8.26 -7.55
N LYS A 9 3.94 8.28 -6.57
CA LYS A 9 3.98 9.36 -5.56
C LYS A 9 4.16 10.74 -6.18
N ASP A 10 4.94 10.83 -7.25
CA ASP A 10 5.18 12.04 -8.04
C ASP A 10 4.10 12.27 -9.12
N ARG A 11 3.11 11.37 -9.25
CA ARG A 11 1.98 11.42 -10.20
C ARG A 11 2.40 11.50 -11.66
N THR A 12 3.63 11.10 -11.97
CA THR A 12 4.18 11.10 -13.33
C THR A 12 3.90 9.79 -14.05
N THR A 13 3.70 8.70 -13.31
CA THR A 13 3.50 7.35 -13.85
C THR A 13 2.34 6.64 -13.15
N PHE A 14 1.86 5.58 -13.80
CA PHE A 14 0.91 4.64 -13.21
C PHE A 14 1.58 3.29 -12.96
N GLU A 15 1.27 2.69 -11.81
CA GLU A 15 1.79 1.38 -11.41
C GLU A 15 0.65 0.44 -11.01
N PRO A 16 0.77 -0.88 -11.23
CA PRO A 16 -0.20 -1.85 -10.75
C PRO A 16 -0.29 -1.87 -9.21
N THR A 17 -1.49 -2.08 -8.71
CA THR A 17 -1.75 -2.37 -7.30
C THR A 17 -2.72 -3.54 -7.18
N ILE A 18 -2.44 -4.42 -6.24
CA ILE A 18 -3.23 -5.61 -5.95
C ILE A 18 -3.90 -5.38 -4.60
N LYS A 19 -5.19 -5.65 -4.50
CA LYS A 19 -5.95 -5.60 -3.26
C LYS A 19 -6.59 -6.95 -3.00
N LEU A 20 -6.13 -7.61 -1.94
CA LEU A 20 -6.69 -8.87 -1.49
C LEU A 20 -7.74 -8.59 -0.42
N SER A 21 -8.98 -9.03 -0.67
CA SER A 21 -10.07 -8.87 0.30
C SER A 21 -9.83 -9.80 1.48
N GLY A 22 -9.79 -9.25 2.69
CA GLY A 22 -9.68 -10.01 3.93
C GLY A 22 -11.03 -10.21 4.61
N ASN A 23 -10.98 -10.51 5.90
CA ASN A 23 -12.13 -10.58 6.82
C ASN A 23 -12.86 -9.23 7.02
N THR A 24 -12.30 -8.13 6.53
CA THR A 24 -12.90 -6.79 6.57
C THR A 24 -13.03 -6.23 5.15
N SER A 25 -14.00 -5.32 4.95
CA SER A 25 -14.23 -4.65 3.66
C SER A 25 -13.03 -3.83 3.17
N THR A 26 -12.10 -3.50 4.06
CA THR A 26 -10.92 -2.68 3.75
C THR A 26 -9.91 -3.44 2.89
N GLY A 27 -9.74 -4.75 3.06
CA GLY A 27 -8.77 -5.57 2.33
C GLY A 27 -7.30 -5.16 2.57
N ILE A 28 -6.35 -6.01 2.18
CA ILE A 28 -4.90 -5.77 2.26
C ILE A 28 -4.43 -5.27 0.91
N GLN A 29 -3.75 -4.13 0.90
CA GLN A 29 -3.25 -3.53 -0.33
C GLN A 29 -1.77 -3.83 -0.53
N PHE A 30 -1.43 -4.30 -1.72
CA PHE A 30 -0.07 -4.52 -2.19
C PHE A 30 0.21 -3.53 -3.31
N ASP A 31 1.30 -2.78 -3.17
CA ASP A 31 1.97 -2.22 -4.34
C ASP A 31 2.69 -3.34 -5.09
N PHE A 32 3.07 -3.07 -6.33
CA PHE A 32 3.68 -4.07 -7.20
C PHE A 32 4.98 -4.64 -6.60
N ALA A 33 5.81 -3.81 -5.96
CA ALA A 33 7.05 -4.26 -5.34
C ALA A 33 6.82 -5.18 -4.13
N THR A 34 5.81 -4.89 -3.32
CA THR A 34 5.41 -5.70 -2.17
C THR A 34 4.80 -7.03 -2.63
N TRP A 35 4.03 -7.00 -3.72
CA TRP A 35 3.50 -8.21 -4.36
C TRP A 35 4.60 -9.14 -4.86
N GLU A 36 5.64 -8.61 -5.53
CA GLU A 36 6.79 -9.42 -5.96
C GLU A 36 7.52 -10.08 -4.77
N LYS A 37 7.75 -9.34 -3.69
CA LYS A 37 8.36 -9.89 -2.46
C LYS A 37 7.48 -10.97 -1.82
N PHE A 38 6.17 -10.79 -1.83
CA PHE A 38 5.22 -11.78 -1.34
C PHE A 38 5.34 -13.09 -2.14
N LYS A 39 5.41 -13.01 -3.48
CA LYS A 39 5.61 -14.18 -4.35
C LYS A 39 6.95 -14.87 -4.11
N GLU A 40 8.02 -14.11 -3.91
CA GLU A 40 9.34 -14.67 -3.62
C GLU A 40 9.32 -15.49 -2.32
N TYR A 41 8.68 -14.95 -1.28
CA TYR A 41 8.50 -15.67 -0.02
C TYR A 41 7.64 -16.92 -0.19
N GLU A 42 6.54 -16.85 -0.94
CA GLU A 42 5.68 -18.01 -1.25
C GLU A 42 6.46 -19.13 -1.97
N ARG A 43 7.37 -18.76 -2.88
CA ARG A 43 8.19 -19.69 -3.67
C ARG A 43 9.36 -20.28 -2.88
N MET A 44 9.60 -19.86 -1.64
CA MET A 44 10.65 -20.46 -0.82
C MET A 44 10.35 -21.94 -0.58
N LYS A 45 11.34 -22.79 -0.81
CA LYS A 45 11.18 -24.25 -0.77
C LYS A 45 10.49 -24.75 0.49
N HIS A 46 10.88 -24.26 1.67
CA HIS A 46 10.29 -24.69 2.94
C HIS A 46 8.83 -24.24 3.12
N VAL A 47 8.44 -23.09 2.55
CA VAL A 47 7.04 -22.64 2.51
C VAL A 47 6.25 -23.54 1.56
N GLY A 48 6.77 -23.79 0.36
CA GLY A 48 6.18 -24.74 -0.59
C GLY A 48 6.01 -26.14 0.01
N ASP A 49 7.05 -26.71 0.61
CA ASP A 49 7.03 -28.04 1.24
C ASP A 49 6.00 -28.12 2.37
N TYR A 50 5.85 -27.05 3.16
CA TYR A 50 4.83 -26.97 4.20
C TYR A 50 3.41 -26.90 3.63
N LEU A 51 3.21 -26.09 2.59
CA LEU A 51 1.91 -25.92 1.94
C LEU A 51 1.43 -27.20 1.24
N HIS A 52 2.36 -27.97 0.66
CA HIS A 52 2.08 -29.30 0.10
C HIS A 52 2.02 -30.40 1.17
N SER A 53 2.12 -30.05 2.45
CA SER A 53 2.13 -31.01 3.58
C SER A 53 3.24 -32.06 3.50
N VAL A 54 4.31 -31.80 2.73
CA VAL A 54 5.51 -32.65 2.66
C VAL A 54 6.27 -32.56 3.99
N ILE A 55 6.31 -31.36 4.57
CA ILE A 55 6.96 -31.07 5.86
C ILE A 55 5.93 -30.45 6.81
N ARG A 56 5.93 -30.88 8.09
CA ARG A 56 5.01 -30.34 9.13
C ARG A 56 5.59 -29.17 9.93
N VAL A 57 6.81 -28.75 9.60
CA VAL A 57 7.48 -27.61 10.21
C VAL A 57 6.82 -26.33 9.70
N VAL A 58 6.21 -25.58 10.60
CA VAL A 58 5.56 -24.31 10.29
C VAL A 58 6.63 -23.28 9.90
N PRO A 59 6.53 -22.61 8.74
CA PRO A 59 7.46 -21.56 8.35
C PRO A 59 7.46 -20.40 9.34
N GLU A 60 8.64 -19.78 9.52
CA GLU A 60 8.74 -18.57 10.33
C GLU A 60 7.93 -17.43 9.71
N PRO A 61 7.27 -16.59 10.53
CA PRO A 61 6.56 -15.42 10.04
C PRO A 61 7.47 -14.50 9.21
N ALA A 62 6.97 -14.07 8.04
CA ALA A 62 7.66 -13.05 7.25
C ALA A 62 7.08 -11.67 7.49
N HIS A 63 7.96 -10.67 7.53
CA HIS A 63 7.60 -9.27 7.62
C HIS A 63 7.96 -8.57 6.31
N ILE A 64 6.94 -8.08 5.60
CA ILE A 64 7.11 -7.33 4.35
C ILE A 64 6.46 -5.97 4.54
N ASN A 65 7.28 -4.92 4.70
CA ASN A 65 6.83 -3.58 5.05
C ASN A 65 5.97 -3.59 6.33
N ASP A 66 4.76 -3.04 6.30
CA ASP A 66 3.80 -3.04 7.42
C ASP A 66 2.94 -4.31 7.49
N MET A 67 3.26 -5.32 6.66
CA MET A 67 2.55 -6.59 6.59
C MET A 67 3.32 -7.71 7.28
N THR A 68 2.58 -8.62 7.91
CA THR A 68 3.10 -9.84 8.52
C THR A 68 2.35 -11.04 7.96
N ILE A 69 3.10 -12.01 7.43
CA ILE A 69 2.60 -13.27 6.88
C ILE A 69 2.87 -14.35 7.91
N THR A 70 1.84 -15.12 8.27
CA THR A 70 1.90 -16.21 9.24
C THR A 70 1.15 -17.43 8.70
N PHE A 71 1.47 -18.60 9.23
CA PHE A 71 0.82 -19.85 8.85
C PHE A 71 0.13 -20.45 10.07
N THR A 72 -1.06 -21.02 9.87
CA THR A 72 -1.80 -21.70 10.94
C THR A 72 -2.24 -23.08 10.48
N THR A 73 -2.27 -24.02 11.41
CA THR A 73 -2.78 -25.38 11.21
C THR A 73 -4.18 -25.61 11.81
N VAL A 74 -4.71 -24.62 12.54
CA VAL A 74 -5.90 -24.76 13.41
C VAL A 74 -7.16 -25.19 12.63
N TYR A 75 -7.19 -25.00 11.31
CA TYR A 75 -8.27 -25.45 10.42
C TYR A 75 -7.74 -26.01 9.08
N GLY A 76 -6.64 -26.75 9.14
CA GLY A 76 -5.83 -27.13 7.97
C GLY A 76 -4.72 -26.12 7.68
N VAL A 77 -3.87 -26.41 6.70
CA VAL A 77 -2.76 -25.53 6.30
C VAL A 77 -3.32 -24.28 5.62
N ARG A 78 -3.29 -23.15 6.32
CA ARG A 78 -3.79 -21.87 5.84
C ARG A 78 -2.77 -20.77 6.05
N ILE A 79 -2.72 -19.84 5.11
CA ILE A 79 -1.87 -18.65 5.16
C ILE A 79 -2.71 -17.51 5.71
N MET A 80 -2.17 -16.78 6.69
CA MET A 80 -2.72 -15.55 7.22
C MET A 80 -1.81 -14.39 6.87
N VAL A 81 -2.30 -13.46 6.06
CA VAL A 81 -1.63 -12.17 5.85
C VAL A 81 -2.31 -11.14 6.71
N SER A 82 -1.51 -10.35 7.43
CA SER A 82 -1.99 -9.29 8.33
C SER A 82 -1.31 -7.96 8.04
N GLU A 83 -2.07 -6.88 8.00
CA GLU A 83 -1.54 -5.52 7.88
C GLU A 83 -1.74 -4.77 9.20
N ASN A 84 -0.65 -4.25 9.78
CA ASN A 84 -0.68 -3.53 11.05
C ASN A 84 -0.87 -2.03 10.81
N THR A 85 -2.12 -1.57 10.77
CA THR A 85 -2.40 -0.13 10.66
C THR A 85 -2.10 0.58 11.99
N LYS A 86 -0.94 1.25 12.08
CA LYS A 86 -0.70 2.21 13.17
C LYS A 86 -1.67 3.37 12.98
N THR A 87 -2.72 3.45 13.80
CA THR A 87 -3.62 4.60 13.82
C THR A 87 -2.89 5.83 14.37
N ALA A 88 -2.18 6.54 13.49
CA ALA A 88 -1.71 7.89 13.75
C ALA A 88 -2.92 8.83 13.71
N LYS A 89 -3.57 9.04 14.85
CA LYS A 89 -4.27 10.30 15.12
C LYS A 89 -3.43 11.13 16.05
N ALA A 90 -2.74 12.09 15.43
CA ALA A 90 -2.24 13.28 16.06
C ALA A 90 -3.39 13.95 16.84
N ASN A 91 -3.19 14.18 18.13
CA ASN A 91 -3.89 15.25 18.81
C ASN A 91 -2.95 16.45 18.80
N THR A 92 -3.10 17.31 17.80
CA THR A 92 -2.46 18.64 17.79
C THR A 92 -3.49 19.68 18.23
N ALA A 93 -3.01 20.70 18.96
CA ALA A 93 -3.66 21.92 19.44
C ALA A 93 -4.39 21.80 20.81
N SER A 94 -4.23 22.68 21.81
CA SER A 94 -3.62 24.02 21.87
C SER A 94 -3.44 24.49 23.33
N LYS A 95 -2.38 25.29 23.58
CA LYS A 95 -2.21 26.40 24.56
C LYS A 95 -2.37 26.22 26.10
N LYS A 96 -1.25 26.56 26.76
CA LYS A 96 -1.01 27.41 27.98
C LYS A 96 -1.52 26.96 29.37
N MET A 97 -0.56 26.77 30.29
CA MET A 97 -0.61 26.86 31.78
C MET A 97 -0.94 28.30 32.28
N PRO A 98 -1.18 28.61 33.60
CA PRO A 98 -1.17 27.79 34.84
C PRO A 98 -2.33 28.01 35.88
N ILE A 99 -2.45 27.07 36.85
CA ILE A 99 -2.96 27.16 38.27
C ILE A 99 -4.36 27.77 38.53
N ASP A 100 -5.31 27.00 39.10
CA ASP A 100 -5.68 27.09 40.54
C ASP A 100 -6.68 26.02 41.04
N SER A 101 -6.45 25.61 42.28
CA SER A 101 -7.28 25.01 43.34
C SER A 101 -8.55 24.15 43.10
N SER A 102 -8.63 23.10 43.94
CA SER A 102 -9.79 22.43 44.55
C SER A 102 -10.43 21.21 43.84
N GLN A 103 -9.95 20.04 44.29
CA GLN A 103 -10.71 18.87 44.73
C GLN A 103 -12.02 18.56 43.97
N ALA A 104 -11.91 17.95 42.79
CA ALA A 104 -13.01 17.23 42.14
C ALA A 104 -12.55 15.83 41.74
N GLN A 105 -13.41 14.86 42.02
CA GLN A 105 -13.20 13.42 41.85
C GLN A 105 -12.58 13.07 40.49
N GLN A 106 -11.47 12.35 40.54
CA GLN A 106 -10.79 11.80 39.37
C GLN A 106 -11.70 10.73 38.73
N PRO A 107 -12.10 10.85 37.45
CA PRO A 107 -12.72 9.74 36.73
C PRO A 107 -11.68 8.64 36.55
N PRO A 108 -12.06 7.34 36.58
CA PRO A 108 -11.10 6.26 36.37
C PRO A 108 -10.48 6.44 34.98
N THR A 109 -9.17 6.71 34.95
CA THR A 109 -8.35 6.76 33.74
C THR A 109 -8.24 5.35 33.17
N LYS A 110 -9.32 4.86 32.55
CA LYS A 110 -9.27 3.72 31.65
C LYS A 110 -8.31 4.10 30.53
N LYS A 111 -7.08 3.59 30.60
CA LYS A 111 -6.12 3.60 29.49
C LYS A 111 -6.87 3.06 28.28
N ARG A 112 -7.24 3.94 27.35
CA ARG A 112 -7.96 3.58 26.14
C ARG A 112 -7.03 2.63 25.38
N LYS A 113 -7.33 1.32 25.38
CA LYS A 113 -6.62 0.35 24.55
C LYS A 113 -6.74 0.86 23.12
N VAL A 114 -5.63 1.29 22.55
CA VAL A 114 -5.54 1.58 21.13
C VAL A 114 -5.68 0.22 20.45
N TYR A 115 -6.82 0.00 19.79
CA TYR A 115 -7.03 -1.21 19.00
C TYR A 115 -6.30 -1.01 17.68
N THR A 116 -5.22 -1.76 17.48
CA THR A 116 -4.64 -1.93 16.14
C THR A 116 -5.65 -2.72 15.32
N VAL A 117 -6.08 -2.15 14.19
CA VAL A 117 -6.93 -2.88 13.24
C VAL A 117 -6.02 -3.76 12.41
N ASN A 118 -6.11 -5.07 12.64
CA ASN A 118 -5.42 -6.07 11.84
C ASN A 118 -6.40 -6.59 10.79
N ILE A 119 -6.09 -6.36 9.51
CA ILE A 119 -6.83 -6.93 8.39
C ILE A 119 -6.27 -8.32 8.14
N VAL A 120 -7.07 -9.38 8.19
CA VAL A 120 -6.60 -10.76 8.03
C VAL A 120 -7.16 -11.35 6.74
N MET A 121 -6.29 -11.82 5.85
CA MET A 121 -6.67 -12.67 4.73
C MET A 121 -6.33 -14.12 5.06
N GLN A 122 -7.26 -15.04 4.81
CA GLN A 122 -7.06 -16.48 5.00
C GLN A 122 -7.33 -17.24 3.70
N THR A 123 -6.35 -18.02 3.21
CA THR A 123 -6.48 -18.81 1.98
C THR A 123 -5.81 -20.18 2.10
N SER A 124 -6.29 -21.15 1.31
CA SER A 124 -5.61 -22.43 1.06
C SER A 124 -4.46 -22.24 0.06
N PHE A 125 -3.61 -23.26 -0.09
CA PHE A 125 -2.51 -23.27 -1.06
C PHE A 125 -3.01 -23.13 -2.51
N ASP A 126 -3.88 -24.03 -2.96
CA ASP A 126 -4.46 -23.97 -4.31
C ASP A 126 -5.16 -22.63 -4.57
N GLY A 127 -5.80 -22.09 -3.53
CA GLY A 127 -6.40 -20.77 -3.56
C GLY A 127 -5.36 -19.66 -3.74
N LEU A 128 -4.22 -19.75 -3.04
CA LEU A 128 -3.14 -18.78 -3.19
C LEU A 128 -2.49 -18.88 -4.56
N GLU A 129 -2.19 -20.08 -5.04
CA GLU A 129 -1.59 -20.27 -6.36
C GLU A 129 -2.48 -19.69 -7.47
N LEU A 130 -3.79 -19.93 -7.39
CA LEU A 130 -4.77 -19.36 -8.31
C LEU A 130 -4.81 -17.83 -8.25
N ILE A 131 -4.82 -17.27 -7.03
CA ILE A 131 -4.76 -15.82 -6.80
C ILE A 131 -3.48 -15.25 -7.40
N THR A 132 -2.34 -15.90 -7.19
CA THR A 132 -1.04 -15.45 -7.67
C THR A 132 -1.00 -15.41 -9.20
N LYS A 133 -1.42 -16.50 -9.86
CA LYS A 133 -1.48 -16.58 -11.33
C LYS A 133 -2.44 -15.56 -11.94
N CYS A 134 -3.65 -15.44 -11.38
CA CYS A 134 -4.65 -14.48 -11.86
C CYS A 134 -4.16 -13.04 -11.68
N SER A 135 -3.50 -12.77 -10.55
CA SER A 135 -2.96 -11.44 -10.28
C SER A 135 -1.83 -11.08 -11.21
N ASP A 136 -0.92 -12.02 -11.47
CA ASP A 136 0.22 -11.79 -12.37
C ASP A 136 -0.26 -11.49 -13.80
N ALA A 137 -1.19 -12.28 -14.34
CA ALA A 137 -1.75 -12.04 -15.67
C ALA A 137 -2.42 -10.65 -15.78
N GLN A 138 -3.18 -10.24 -14.76
CA GLN A 138 -3.80 -8.91 -14.73
C GLN A 138 -2.77 -7.79 -14.55
N CYS A 139 -1.73 -8.01 -13.74
CA CYS A 139 -0.65 -7.06 -13.57
C CYS A 139 0.13 -6.85 -14.87
N GLU A 140 0.44 -7.90 -15.62
CA GLU A 140 1.08 -7.79 -16.94
C GLU A 140 0.23 -6.96 -17.92
N GLN A 141 -1.09 -7.22 -17.96
CA GLN A 141 -2.01 -6.44 -18.76
C GLN A 141 -2.00 -4.96 -18.34
N LEU A 142 -2.08 -4.68 -17.04
CA LEU A 142 -2.08 -3.31 -16.53
C LEU A 142 -0.74 -2.60 -16.74
N GLN A 143 0.39 -3.30 -16.71
CA GLN A 143 1.70 -2.75 -17.05
C GLN A 143 1.75 -2.32 -18.51
N SER A 144 1.21 -3.13 -19.42
CA SER A 144 1.13 -2.77 -20.84
C SER A 144 0.28 -1.52 -21.07
N PHE A 145 -0.85 -1.41 -20.36
CA PHE A 145 -1.72 -0.24 -20.42
C PHE A 145 -1.06 0.99 -19.79
N ALA A 146 -0.42 0.85 -18.64
CA ALA A 146 0.32 1.93 -17.99
C ALA A 146 1.42 2.47 -18.89
N LYS A 147 2.18 1.59 -19.56
CA LYS A 147 3.19 1.99 -20.54
C LYS A 147 2.57 2.82 -21.66
N LEU A 148 1.47 2.36 -22.25
CA LEU A 148 0.77 3.10 -23.30
C LEU A 148 0.32 4.49 -22.82
N VAL A 149 -0.32 4.57 -21.65
CA VAL A 149 -0.77 5.85 -21.07
C VAL A 149 0.41 6.80 -20.83
N ASN A 150 1.52 6.28 -20.28
CA ASN A 150 2.72 7.07 -20.02
C ASN A 150 3.36 7.56 -21.34
N ASP A 151 3.37 6.72 -22.38
CA ASP A 151 3.86 7.09 -23.71
C ASP A 151 2.99 8.19 -24.34
N CYS A 152 1.67 8.09 -24.24
CA CYS A 152 0.74 9.13 -24.69
C CYS A 152 0.94 10.44 -23.92
N ALA A 153 1.10 10.38 -22.60
CA ALA A 153 1.36 11.56 -21.77
C ALA A 153 2.65 12.26 -22.20
N ARG A 154 3.72 11.50 -22.42
CA ARG A 154 4.99 12.02 -22.92
C ARG A 154 4.85 12.64 -24.31
N PHE A 155 4.14 11.98 -25.23
CA PHE A 155 3.90 12.52 -26.56
C PHE A 155 3.15 13.86 -26.51
N LEU A 156 2.10 13.96 -25.69
CA LEU A 156 1.34 15.20 -25.51
C LEU A 156 2.20 16.32 -24.93
N VAL A 157 3.03 16.04 -23.93
CA VAL A 157 3.97 17.03 -23.36
C VAL A 157 4.92 17.55 -24.44
N THR A 158 5.54 16.64 -25.20
CA THR A 158 6.44 17.03 -26.31
C THR A 158 5.71 17.87 -27.36
N GLU A 159 4.50 17.49 -27.75
CA GLU A 159 3.71 18.22 -28.74
C GLU A 159 3.35 19.63 -28.25
N ILE A 160 2.99 19.77 -26.98
CA ILE A 160 2.71 21.06 -26.35
C ILE A 160 3.98 21.93 -26.33
N GLU A 161 5.12 21.38 -25.91
CA GLU A 161 6.41 22.10 -25.89
C GLU A 161 6.84 22.58 -27.28
N LEU A 162 6.65 21.75 -28.31
CA LEU A 162 7.00 22.09 -29.69
C LEU A 162 6.06 23.15 -30.30
N ARG A 163 4.76 23.10 -29.97
CA ARG A 163 3.75 24.02 -30.51
C ARG A 163 3.60 25.32 -29.72
N LEU A 164 4.13 25.39 -28.50
CA LEU A 164 4.14 26.62 -27.70
C LEU A 164 5.06 27.67 -28.34
N PRO A 165 4.54 28.82 -28.81
CA PRO A 165 5.38 29.88 -29.33
C PRO A 165 6.28 30.43 -28.20
N LYS A 166 7.60 30.46 -28.41
CA LYS A 166 8.61 31.04 -27.48
C LYS A 166 8.25 32.45 -26.97
N LYS A 167 7.35 33.15 -27.66
CA LYS A 167 6.83 34.49 -27.31
C LYS A 167 6.03 34.54 -26.00
N TYR A 168 5.52 33.41 -25.50
CA TYR A 168 4.79 33.38 -24.21
C TYR A 168 5.70 33.26 -22.98
N LEU A 169 6.92 32.75 -23.13
CA LEU A 169 7.90 32.65 -22.04
C LEU A 169 8.69 33.96 -21.82
N GLN A 170 8.69 34.87 -22.79
CA GLN A 170 9.50 36.10 -22.74
C GLN A 170 8.78 37.30 -22.09
N ARG A 171 7.44 37.26 -21.94
CA ARG A 171 6.65 38.40 -21.41
C ARG A 171 6.77 38.62 -19.90
N THR A 172 7.29 37.67 -19.13
CA THR A 172 7.41 37.81 -17.67
C THR A 172 8.76 38.39 -17.21
N CYS A 173 9.76 38.49 -18.09
CA CYS A 173 11.08 39.06 -17.74
C CYS A 173 11.27 40.52 -18.20
N GLN A 174 10.36 41.10 -18.97
CA GLN A 174 10.52 42.46 -19.53
C GLN A 174 9.66 43.55 -18.89
N ASN A 175 8.78 43.22 -17.93
CA ASN A 175 7.92 44.21 -17.27
C ASN A 175 8.25 44.36 -15.77
N ARG A 176 9.54 44.55 -15.44
CA ARG A 176 9.92 45.09 -14.14
C ARG A 176 10.05 46.61 -14.29
N PRO A 177 9.16 47.43 -13.69
CA PRO A 177 9.34 48.88 -13.71
C PRO A 177 10.62 49.22 -12.93
N GLU A 178 11.48 50.06 -13.50
CA GLU A 178 12.59 50.66 -12.76
C GLU A 178 12.03 51.54 -11.63
N PRO A 179 12.59 51.47 -10.42
CA PRO A 179 12.19 52.35 -9.33
C PRO A 179 12.71 53.77 -9.60
N ILE A 180 11.79 54.73 -9.57
CA ILE A 180 12.06 56.18 -9.51
C ILE A 180 12.67 56.53 -8.16
#